data_AF-A0A7X4FVJ3-F1
#
_entry.id   AF-A0A7X4FVJ3-F1
#
_cell.length_a   1.000
_cell.length_b   1.000
_cell.length_c   1.000
_cell.angle_alpha   90.00
_cell.angle_beta   90.00
_cell.angle_gamma   90.00
#
_symmetry.space_group_name_H-M   'P 1'
#
loop_
_entity.id
_entity.type
_entity.pdbx_description
1 polymer ?
#
loop_
_entity_poly.entity_id
_entity_poly.type
_entity_poly.pdbx_seq_one_letter_code
_entity_poly.pdbx_strand_id
1 'polypeptide(L)'
;TQRLGRMIVERLANQGVEPDRAMDIARHIAGSVAKINPETDQNPDFTRQLVMLSPAEKEHAFELADRWAKGASPGPLTAADVANAPESAADIGMFGRMLADAASQNVDAAVQVSHALTTHRAVPEDDYYTAVDDHKPDDEDAGAGFLGTLEFAAGVFYLYVCVDLDLLLRNLGGNETLHRAAVSALITAAATVAPGGKQNAFASRARAFYVLAERGAQQPRSLASAFLSPVEDNGQHGPDSITALQDFRTQLDTAYGACADDHAVMDCLSGKGTLQSLVAFATK
;
A
#
# COMPACT_ATOMS: atom_id res chain seq x y z
N THR A 1 11.17 -4.64 -5.45
CA THR A 1 11.53 -5.18 -6.78
C THR A 1 12.54 -6.29 -6.62
N GLN A 2 12.56 -7.29 -7.51
CA GLN A 2 13.66 -8.26 -7.61
C GLN A 2 14.74 -7.84 -8.61
N ARG A 3 14.49 -6.76 -9.36
CA ARG A 3 15.21 -6.39 -10.58
C ARG A 3 16.35 -5.41 -10.35
N LEU A 4 16.84 -5.24 -9.13
CA LEU A 4 17.93 -4.27 -8.88
C LEU A 4 19.18 -4.61 -9.71
N GLY A 5 19.61 -5.87 -9.71
CA GLY A 5 20.75 -6.30 -10.51
C GLY A 5 20.50 -6.08 -12.00
N ARG A 6 19.32 -6.48 -12.51
CA ARG A 6 18.88 -6.20 -13.89
C ARG A 6 19.01 -4.71 -14.26
N MET A 7 18.51 -3.83 -13.40
CA MET A 7 18.54 -2.38 -13.63
C MET A 7 19.98 -1.84 -13.69
N ILE A 8 20.89 -2.39 -12.86
CA ILE A 8 22.32 -2.04 -12.91
C ILE A 8 22.95 -2.55 -14.22
N VAL A 9 22.69 -3.80 -14.62
CA VAL A 9 23.20 -4.35 -15.89
C VAL A 9 22.75 -3.51 -17.08
N GLU A 10 21.45 -3.20 -17.17
CA GLU A 10 20.90 -2.37 -18.25
C GLU A 10 21.54 -0.97 -18.28
N ARG A 11 21.75 -0.35 -17.12
CA ARG A 11 22.41 0.95 -17.02
C ARG A 11 23.85 0.89 -17.53
N LEU A 12 24.63 -0.10 -17.09
CA LEU A 12 26.03 -0.24 -17.47
C LEU A 12 26.19 -0.63 -18.95
N ALA A 13 25.29 -1.46 -19.48
CA ALA A 13 25.25 -1.80 -20.91
C ALA A 13 25.04 -0.55 -21.78
N ASN A 14 24.16 0.37 -21.36
CA ASN A 14 23.97 1.66 -22.04
C ASN A 14 25.20 2.58 -21.99
N GLN A 15 26.15 2.33 -21.08
CA GLN A 15 27.42 3.03 -20.99
C GLN A 15 28.56 2.31 -21.74
N GLY A 16 28.28 1.20 -22.41
CA GLY A 16 29.27 0.41 -23.16
C GLY A 16 30.16 -0.47 -22.28
N VAL A 17 29.72 -0.81 -21.07
CA VAL A 17 30.43 -1.77 -20.21
C VAL A 17 30.19 -3.19 -20.71
N GLU A 18 31.26 -4.00 -20.78
CA GLU A 18 31.18 -5.41 -21.19
C GLU A 18 30.19 -6.22 -20.34
N PRO A 19 29.40 -7.14 -20.94
CA PRO A 19 28.31 -7.84 -20.24
C PRO A 19 28.74 -8.59 -18.97
N ASP A 20 29.83 -9.35 -19.02
CA ASP A 20 30.32 -10.12 -17.87
C ASP A 20 30.72 -9.19 -16.72
N ARG A 21 31.39 -8.08 -17.06
CA ARG A 21 31.77 -7.06 -16.07
C ARG A 21 30.56 -6.36 -15.48
N ALA A 22 29.55 -6.04 -16.29
CA ALA A 22 28.30 -5.45 -15.82
C ALA A 22 27.55 -6.40 -14.88
N MET A 23 27.54 -7.70 -15.19
CA MET A 23 26.97 -8.74 -14.34
C MET A 23 27.72 -8.84 -13.01
N ASP A 24 29.04 -8.88 -13.01
CA ASP A 24 29.84 -8.94 -11.78
C ASP A 24 29.55 -7.76 -10.84
N ILE A 25 29.50 -6.53 -11.39
CA ILE A 25 29.18 -5.32 -10.64
C ILE A 25 27.76 -5.40 -10.07
N ALA A 26 26.78 -5.80 -10.90
CA ALA A 26 25.40 -5.94 -10.48
C ALA A 26 25.22 -6.99 -9.37
N ARG A 27 25.90 -8.14 -9.49
CA ARG A 27 25.84 -9.22 -8.49
C ARG A 27 26.44 -8.80 -7.17
N HIS A 28 27.52 -8.03 -7.18
CA HIS A 28 28.13 -7.52 -5.95
C HIS A 28 27.26 -6.48 -5.25
N ILE A 29 26.69 -5.52 -5.99
CA ILE A 29 25.86 -4.45 -5.41
C ILE A 29 24.48 -4.97 -4.99
N ALA A 30 23.80 -5.76 -5.83
CA ALA A 30 22.50 -6.31 -5.44
C ALA A 30 22.64 -7.38 -4.34
N GLY A 31 23.75 -8.13 -4.35
CA GLY A 31 24.06 -9.16 -3.36
C GLY A 31 24.22 -8.65 -1.93
N SER A 32 24.50 -7.36 -1.73
CA SER A 32 24.63 -6.77 -0.39
C SER A 32 23.29 -6.43 0.27
N VAL A 33 22.19 -6.39 -0.48
CA VAL A 33 20.84 -6.13 0.06
C VAL A 33 19.95 -7.37 0.08
N ALA A 34 20.19 -8.33 -0.81
CA ALA A 34 19.53 -9.63 -0.81
C ALA A 34 20.33 -10.66 -1.62
N LYS A 35 20.19 -11.94 -1.29
CA LYS A 35 20.73 -13.04 -2.09
C LYS A 35 20.29 -12.95 -3.55
N ILE A 36 21.25 -13.11 -4.45
CA ILE A 36 21.01 -13.15 -5.89
C ILE A 36 20.76 -14.58 -6.39
N ASN A 37 20.08 -14.70 -7.53
CA ASN A 37 19.90 -15.97 -8.20
C ASN A 37 21.25 -16.59 -8.63
N PRO A 38 21.35 -17.93 -8.65
CA PRO A 38 22.50 -18.62 -9.24
C PRO A 38 22.69 -18.22 -10.71
N GLU A 39 23.92 -18.33 -11.23
CA GLU A 39 24.21 -18.03 -12.64
C GLU A 39 23.51 -18.98 -13.62
N THR A 40 23.12 -20.17 -13.16
CA THR A 40 22.37 -21.15 -13.94
C THR A 40 20.87 -20.86 -14.02
N ASP A 41 20.39 -19.82 -13.32
CA ASP A 41 18.97 -19.43 -13.31
C ASP A 41 18.58 -18.72 -14.62
N GLN A 42 17.27 -18.70 -14.94
CA GLN A 42 16.77 -17.96 -16.09
C GLN A 42 16.97 -16.44 -15.93
N ASN A 43 16.96 -15.94 -14.70
CA ASN A 43 17.16 -14.53 -14.37
C ASN A 43 18.30 -14.40 -13.34
N PRO A 44 19.56 -14.59 -13.75
CA PRO A 44 20.72 -14.63 -12.85
C PRO A 44 21.07 -13.26 -12.23
N ASP A 45 20.48 -12.17 -12.76
CA ASP A 45 20.60 -10.79 -12.31
C ASP A 45 19.47 -10.35 -11.35
N PHE A 46 18.59 -11.27 -10.96
CA PHE A 46 17.49 -10.99 -10.03
C PHE A 46 17.87 -11.40 -8.60
N THR A 47 17.45 -10.59 -7.64
CA THR A 47 17.45 -11.00 -6.24
C THR A 47 16.39 -12.08 -6.01
N ARG A 48 16.67 -13.05 -5.15
CA ARG A 48 15.75 -14.14 -4.79
C ARG A 48 14.51 -13.60 -4.10
N GLN A 49 14.68 -12.58 -3.26
CA GLN A 49 13.60 -11.92 -2.55
C GLN A 49 13.32 -10.52 -3.12
N LEU A 50 12.12 -10.01 -2.85
CA LEU A 50 11.77 -8.63 -3.11
C LEU A 50 12.58 -7.70 -2.19
N VAL A 51 13.25 -6.73 -2.79
CA VAL A 51 13.93 -5.65 -2.07
C VAL A 51 13.12 -4.37 -2.22
N MET A 52 12.78 -3.73 -1.10
CA MET A 52 12.17 -2.41 -1.08
C MET A 52 13.27 -1.37 -0.88
N LEU A 53 13.53 -0.56 -1.90
CA LEU A 53 14.54 0.48 -1.85
C LEU A 53 13.92 1.84 -2.11
N SER A 54 14.34 2.83 -1.33
CA SER A 54 14.02 4.23 -1.55
C SER A 54 14.59 4.71 -2.88
N PRO A 55 14.09 5.82 -3.44
CA PRO A 55 14.70 6.44 -4.61
C PRO A 55 16.18 6.77 -4.40
N ALA A 56 16.55 7.29 -3.22
CA ALA A 56 17.94 7.64 -2.89
C ALA A 56 18.85 6.42 -2.85
N GLU A 57 18.40 5.30 -2.27
CA GLU A 57 19.17 4.04 -2.23
C GLU A 57 19.41 3.47 -3.62
N LYS A 58 18.40 3.55 -4.49
CA LYS A 58 18.52 3.11 -5.89
C LYS A 58 19.53 3.96 -6.64
N GLU A 59 19.48 5.28 -6.48
CA GLU A 59 20.44 6.17 -7.16
C GLU A 59 21.85 5.94 -6.64
N HIS A 60 22.03 5.80 -5.32
CA HIS A 60 23.34 5.48 -4.75
C HIS A 60 23.89 4.13 -5.25
N ALA A 61 23.03 3.11 -5.37
CA ALA A 61 23.41 1.84 -5.98
C ALA A 61 23.91 2.02 -7.43
N PHE A 62 23.29 2.91 -8.20
CA PHE A 62 23.73 3.25 -9.55
C PHE A 62 25.04 4.04 -9.56
N GLU A 63 25.23 4.98 -8.65
CA GLU A 63 26.48 5.73 -8.53
C GLU A 63 27.66 4.82 -8.18
N LEU A 64 27.47 3.85 -7.26
CA LEU A 64 28.46 2.83 -6.94
C LEU A 64 28.79 1.98 -8.16
N ALA A 65 27.78 1.56 -8.93
CA ALA A 65 27.98 0.80 -10.16
C ALA A 65 28.80 1.59 -11.19
N ASP A 66 28.43 2.85 -11.43
CA ASP A 66 29.09 3.74 -12.38
C ASP A 66 30.57 4.00 -11.98
N ARG A 67 30.84 4.18 -10.68
CA ARG A 67 32.20 4.34 -10.16
C ARG A 67 33.04 3.09 -10.37
N TRP A 68 32.48 1.91 -10.14
CA TRP A 68 33.20 0.66 -10.34
C TRP A 68 33.48 0.38 -11.82
N ALA A 69 32.52 0.68 -12.70
CA ALA A 69 32.72 0.60 -14.15
C ALA A 69 33.91 1.46 -14.60
N LYS A 70 34.10 2.64 -13.99
CA LYS A 70 35.23 3.56 -14.25
C LYS A 70 36.56 3.14 -13.60
N GLY A 71 36.63 1.97 -12.96
CA GLY A 71 37.85 1.41 -12.39
C GLY A 71 38.10 1.73 -10.91
N ALA A 72 37.15 2.36 -10.22
CA ALA A 72 37.19 2.36 -8.75
C ALA A 72 36.88 0.95 -8.22
N SER A 73 37.23 0.68 -6.96
CA SER A 73 36.74 -0.48 -6.21
C SER A 73 35.86 0.03 -5.07
N PRO A 74 34.64 0.52 -5.36
CA PRO A 74 33.71 0.86 -4.31
C PRO A 74 33.37 -0.40 -3.52
N GLY A 75 33.25 -0.29 -2.20
CA GLY A 75 32.72 -1.38 -1.38
C GLY A 75 31.26 -1.68 -1.72
N PRO A 76 30.68 -2.74 -1.12
CA PRO A 76 29.26 -3.04 -1.26
C PRO A 76 28.40 -1.88 -0.72
N LEU A 77 27.09 -1.87 -1.04
CA LEU A 77 26.16 -1.02 -0.30
C LEU A 77 26.26 -1.37 1.17
N THR A 78 26.61 -0.38 1.99
CA THR A 78 26.79 -0.59 3.42
C THR A 78 25.46 -0.49 4.16
N ALA A 79 25.44 -0.98 5.40
CA ALA A 79 24.38 -0.70 6.37
C ALA A 79 24.03 0.80 6.41
N ALA A 80 25.04 1.67 6.43
CA ALA A 80 24.89 3.12 6.52
C ALA A 80 24.28 3.75 5.25
N ASP A 81 24.62 3.24 4.07
CA ASP A 81 24.10 3.75 2.80
C ASP A 81 22.59 3.55 2.65
N VAL A 82 22.05 2.51 3.29
CA VAL A 82 20.63 2.13 3.28
C VAL A 82 19.90 2.62 4.53
N ALA A 83 20.60 2.86 5.64
CA ALA A 83 20.01 3.35 6.89
C ALA A 83 19.72 4.86 6.88
N ASN A 84 20.45 5.66 6.09
CA ASN A 84 20.26 7.12 6.01
C ASN A 84 19.18 7.55 5.00
N ALA A 85 18.64 6.61 4.22
CA ALA A 85 17.66 6.90 3.18
C ALA A 85 16.16 6.90 3.53
N PRO A 86 15.69 6.52 4.76
CA PRO A 86 14.29 6.68 5.15
C PRO A 86 13.77 8.12 5.03
N GLU A 87 14.67 9.10 5.07
CA GLU A 87 14.39 10.55 4.92
C GLU A 87 13.71 10.92 3.59
N SER A 88 13.67 10.01 2.61
CA SER A 88 13.14 10.25 1.26
C SER A 88 12.00 9.33 0.83
N ALA A 89 11.69 8.28 1.60
CA ALA A 89 10.72 7.24 1.21
C ALA A 89 9.60 7.11 2.24
N ALA A 90 8.54 7.90 2.03
CA ALA A 90 7.35 7.89 2.88
C ALA A 90 6.68 6.51 2.96
N ASP A 91 6.69 5.74 1.87
CA ASP A 91 6.13 4.38 1.81
C ASP A 91 6.88 3.41 2.72
N ILE A 92 8.22 3.45 2.72
CA ILE A 92 9.05 2.64 3.64
C ILE A 92 8.83 3.10 5.08
N GLY A 93 8.80 4.41 5.35
CA GLY A 93 8.56 4.92 6.70
C GLY A 93 7.17 4.59 7.25
N MET A 94 6.16 4.54 6.39
CA MET A 94 4.80 4.15 6.77
C MET A 94 4.65 2.64 6.96
N PHE A 95 5.03 1.84 5.97
CA PHE A 95 4.68 0.42 5.90
C PHE A 95 5.84 -0.51 6.27
N GLY A 96 6.98 0.07 6.64
CA GLY A 96 8.17 -0.65 7.05
C GLY A 96 8.89 -1.31 5.89
N ARG A 97 9.99 -2.00 6.24
CA ARG A 97 10.81 -2.78 5.34
C ARG A 97 11.50 -3.91 6.08
N MET A 98 11.52 -5.09 5.45
CA MET A 98 12.32 -6.22 5.90
C MET A 98 13.35 -6.61 4.83
N LEU A 99 14.63 -6.63 5.22
CA LEU A 99 15.76 -7.10 4.43
C LEU A 99 16.42 -8.27 5.16
N ALA A 100 16.16 -9.50 4.68
CA ALA A 100 16.56 -10.72 5.38
C ALA A 100 18.08 -10.85 5.58
N ASP A 101 18.86 -10.49 4.56
CA ASP A 101 20.33 -10.58 4.60
C ASP A 101 20.97 -9.29 5.16
N ALA A 102 20.17 -8.28 5.52
CA ALA A 102 20.62 -6.99 6.06
C ALA A 102 19.67 -6.46 7.16
N ALA A 103 19.40 -7.29 8.17
CA ALA A 103 18.37 -7.03 9.18
C ALA A 103 18.56 -5.71 9.96
N SER A 104 19.78 -5.19 10.08
CA SER A 104 20.05 -3.88 10.71
C SER A 104 19.49 -2.69 9.93
N GLN A 105 19.02 -2.90 8.69
CA GLN A 105 18.41 -1.91 7.82
C GLN A 105 16.87 -2.04 7.77
N ASN A 106 16.29 -2.90 8.61
CA ASN A 106 14.84 -3.03 8.74
C ASN A 106 14.23 -1.74 9.29
N VAL A 107 13.03 -1.43 8.82
CA VAL A 107 12.24 -0.29 9.29
C VAL A 107 10.92 -0.84 9.80
N ASP A 108 10.59 -0.53 11.05
CA ASP A 108 9.30 -0.89 11.63
C ASP A 108 8.20 -0.02 11.03
N ALA A 109 7.06 -0.61 10.72
CA ALA A 109 5.94 0.11 10.12
C ALA A 109 5.27 1.05 11.13
N ALA A 110 5.13 2.32 10.76
CA ALA A 110 4.38 3.30 11.53
C ALA A 110 2.86 3.26 11.27
N VAL A 111 2.44 2.65 10.17
CA VAL A 111 1.05 2.58 9.72
C VAL A 111 0.55 1.14 9.76
N GLN A 112 -0.57 0.93 10.45
CA GLN A 112 -1.28 -0.33 10.51
C GLN A 112 -2.58 -0.19 9.71
N VAL A 113 -2.83 -1.13 8.79
CA VAL A 113 -4.05 -1.14 7.96
C VAL A 113 -4.76 -2.46 8.19
N SER A 114 -6.01 -2.40 8.64
CA SER A 114 -6.86 -3.60 8.73
C SER A 114 -7.35 -4.02 7.36
N HIS A 115 -7.66 -5.31 7.20
CA HIS A 115 -8.51 -5.75 6.10
C HIS A 115 -9.85 -5.01 6.16
N ALA A 116 -10.33 -4.58 4.99
CA ALA A 116 -11.66 -4.01 4.85
C ALA A 116 -12.70 -5.14 4.97
N LEU A 117 -13.79 -4.87 5.68
CA LEU A 117 -14.90 -5.79 5.86
C LEU A 117 -16.22 -5.08 5.55
N THR A 118 -17.23 -5.83 5.13
CA THR A 118 -18.57 -5.26 4.97
C THR A 118 -19.25 -5.10 6.33
N THR A 119 -19.97 -4.01 6.52
CA THR A 119 -20.69 -3.72 7.77
C THR A 119 -22.02 -4.47 7.88
N HIS A 120 -22.48 -5.02 6.77
CA HIS A 120 -23.66 -5.86 6.63
C HIS A 120 -23.30 -7.16 5.92
N ARG A 121 -24.25 -8.08 5.87
CA ARG A 121 -24.14 -9.30 5.04
C ARG A 121 -24.09 -8.87 3.57
N ALA A 122 -23.02 -9.23 2.88
CA ALA A 122 -22.92 -9.11 1.42
C ALA A 122 -23.00 -10.51 0.82
N VAL A 123 -23.92 -10.70 -0.13
CA VAL A 123 -24.11 -11.98 -0.82
C VAL A 123 -23.48 -11.85 -2.20
N PRO A 124 -22.52 -12.73 -2.56
CA PRO A 124 -22.02 -12.80 -3.93
C PRO A 124 -23.15 -13.16 -4.89
N GLU A 125 -23.18 -12.48 -6.03
CA GLU A 125 -24.07 -12.74 -7.16
C GLU A 125 -23.29 -13.32 -8.32
N ASP A 126 -23.88 -14.30 -9.00
CA ASP A 126 -23.34 -14.95 -10.18
C ASP A 126 -23.71 -14.16 -11.45
N ASP A 127 -22.71 -13.60 -12.13
CA ASP A 127 -22.83 -12.94 -13.43
C ASP A 127 -22.44 -13.92 -14.55
N TYR A 128 -23.43 -14.36 -15.34
CA TYR A 128 -23.24 -15.24 -16.48
C TYR A 128 -22.96 -14.42 -17.74
N TYR A 129 -21.82 -14.67 -18.39
CA TYR A 129 -21.42 -13.95 -19.59
C TYR A 129 -20.95 -14.90 -20.70
N THR A 130 -21.17 -14.50 -21.96
CA THR A 130 -20.65 -15.17 -23.13
C THR A 130 -19.62 -14.31 -23.85
N ALA A 131 -18.71 -14.94 -24.58
CA ALA A 131 -17.96 -14.27 -25.63
C ALA A 131 -18.40 -14.84 -26.98
N VAL A 132 -18.83 -13.96 -27.87
CA VAL A 132 -19.28 -14.33 -29.22
C VAL A 132 -18.07 -14.43 -30.14
N ASP A 133 -18.06 -15.44 -31.01
CA ASP A 133 -17.07 -15.61 -32.07
C ASP A 133 -17.61 -15.02 -33.37
N ASP A 134 -17.07 -13.88 -33.78
CA ASP A 134 -17.46 -13.16 -35.00
C ASP A 134 -17.15 -13.93 -36.30
N HIS A 135 -16.38 -15.02 -36.23
CA HIS A 135 -16.07 -15.88 -37.37
C HIS A 135 -16.96 -17.13 -37.49
N LYS A 136 -17.83 -17.39 -36.52
CA LYS A 136 -18.76 -18.52 -36.60
C LYS A 136 -19.85 -18.28 -37.67
N PRO A 137 -20.21 -19.30 -38.47
CA PRO A 137 -21.32 -19.18 -39.42
C PRO A 137 -22.67 -19.04 -38.70
N ASP A 138 -23.56 -18.19 -39.22
CA ASP A 138 -24.89 -17.91 -38.64
C ASP A 138 -25.86 -19.10 -38.64
N ASP A 139 -25.52 -20.22 -39.29
CA ASP A 139 -26.38 -21.40 -39.46
C ASP A 139 -26.09 -22.56 -38.49
N GLU A 140 -25.06 -22.46 -37.64
CA GLU A 140 -24.75 -23.47 -36.60
C GLU A 140 -25.44 -23.19 -35.26
N ASP A 141 -25.23 -22.01 -34.67
CA ASP A 141 -25.81 -21.56 -33.40
C ASP A 141 -25.75 -20.02 -33.25
N ALA A 142 -26.09 -19.49 -32.07
CA ALA A 142 -26.06 -18.05 -31.77
C ALA A 142 -24.63 -17.44 -31.70
N GLY A 143 -23.60 -18.15 -32.15
CA GLY A 143 -22.23 -17.63 -32.25
C GLY A 143 -21.44 -17.64 -30.94
N ALA A 144 -21.90 -18.35 -29.90
CA ALA A 144 -21.16 -18.40 -28.64
C ALA A 144 -19.83 -19.18 -28.80
N GLY A 145 -18.71 -18.51 -28.54
CA GLY A 145 -17.36 -19.09 -28.51
C GLY A 145 -16.88 -19.41 -27.09
N PHE A 146 -17.47 -18.78 -26.07
CA PHE A 146 -17.19 -19.03 -24.66
C PHE A 146 -18.41 -18.73 -23.78
N LEU A 147 -18.54 -19.47 -22.68
CA LEU A 147 -19.49 -19.21 -21.60
C LEU A 147 -18.74 -19.26 -20.28
N GLY A 148 -18.94 -18.25 -19.43
CA GLY A 148 -18.34 -18.19 -18.10
C GLY A 148 -19.26 -17.57 -17.07
N THR A 149 -18.82 -17.66 -15.82
CA THR A 149 -19.48 -17.05 -14.66
C THR A 149 -18.45 -16.25 -13.88
N LEU A 150 -18.83 -15.05 -13.44
CA LEU A 150 -18.05 -14.21 -12.53
C LEU A 150 -18.90 -13.91 -11.30
N GLU A 151 -18.31 -14.05 -10.11
CA GLU A 151 -18.97 -13.59 -8.88
C GLU A 151 -18.66 -12.11 -8.64
N PHE A 152 -19.68 -11.34 -8.25
CA PHE A 152 -19.51 -9.96 -7.76
C PHE A 152 -20.39 -9.69 -6.54
N ALA A 153 -20.07 -8.66 -5.77
CA ALA A 153 -20.90 -8.22 -4.65
C ALA A 153 -20.80 -6.70 -4.48
N ALA A 154 -21.85 -6.11 -3.91
CA ALA A 154 -21.87 -4.72 -3.48
C ALA A 154 -21.97 -4.66 -1.95
N GLY A 155 -21.36 -3.64 -1.35
CA GLY A 155 -21.45 -3.45 0.09
C GLY A 155 -20.84 -2.15 0.59
N VAL A 156 -21.22 -1.80 1.81
CA VAL A 156 -20.59 -0.74 2.60
C VAL A 156 -19.40 -1.34 3.34
N PHE A 157 -18.21 -0.80 3.08
CA PHE A 157 -16.98 -1.29 3.68
C PHE A 157 -16.53 -0.42 4.85
N TYR A 158 -16.19 -1.05 5.96
CA TYR A 158 -15.45 -0.45 7.06
C TYR A 158 -13.95 -0.62 6.82
N LEU A 159 -13.23 0.50 6.80
CA LEU A 159 -11.77 0.55 6.72
C LEU A 159 -11.22 1.11 8.04
N TYR A 160 -10.14 0.51 8.52
CA TYR A 160 -9.43 0.97 9.70
C TYR A 160 -7.95 1.16 9.41
N VAL A 161 -7.44 2.35 9.76
CA VAL A 161 -6.03 2.72 9.65
C VAL A 161 -5.61 3.35 10.98
N CYS A 162 -4.51 2.87 11.54
CA CYS A 162 -3.85 3.45 12.70
C CYS A 162 -2.47 3.96 12.29
N VAL A 163 -2.10 5.14 12.76
CA VAL A 163 -0.82 5.78 12.45
C VAL A 163 -0.13 6.19 13.75
N ASP A 164 1.07 5.65 13.97
CA ASP A 164 2.00 6.15 14.98
C ASP A 164 2.78 7.33 14.38
N LEU A 165 2.36 8.55 14.72
CA LEU A 165 2.95 9.79 14.18
C LEU A 165 4.40 9.98 14.65
N ASP A 166 4.73 9.55 15.87
CA ASP A 166 6.08 9.70 16.43
C ASP A 166 7.06 8.71 15.79
N LEU A 167 6.64 7.46 15.61
CA LEU A 167 7.41 6.49 14.84
C LEU A 167 7.55 6.91 13.39
N LEU A 168 6.49 7.44 12.75
CA LEU A 168 6.59 7.92 11.37
C LEU A 168 7.60 9.07 11.27
N LEU A 169 7.58 10.05 12.17
CA LEU A 169 8.55 11.15 12.15
C LEU A 169 9.98 10.64 12.33
N ARG A 170 10.21 9.69 13.24
CA ARG A 170 11.52 9.04 13.41
C ARG A 170 11.95 8.27 12.17
N ASN A 171 11.04 7.51 11.57
CA ASN A 171 11.26 6.79 10.33
C ASN A 171 11.54 7.73 9.15
N LEU A 172 11.18 9.01 9.22
CA LEU A 172 11.48 10.01 8.20
C LEU A 172 12.66 10.91 8.59
N GLY A 173 13.48 10.50 9.56
CA GLY A 173 14.66 11.23 10.01
C GLY A 173 14.35 12.60 10.62
N GLY A 174 13.16 12.79 11.18
CA GLY A 174 12.73 14.08 11.73
C GLY A 174 12.25 15.09 10.69
N ASN A 175 12.07 14.68 9.42
CA ASN A 175 11.56 15.55 8.38
C ASN A 175 10.06 15.84 8.56
N GLU A 176 9.73 16.91 9.28
CA GLU A 176 8.35 17.32 9.56
C GLU A 176 7.53 17.59 8.30
N THR A 177 8.14 18.17 7.25
CA THR A 177 7.45 18.48 6.00
C THR A 177 7.00 17.21 5.30
N LEU A 178 7.91 16.23 5.17
CA LEU A 178 7.58 14.93 4.59
C LEU A 178 6.59 14.17 5.45
N HIS A 179 6.73 14.23 6.78
CA HIS A 179 5.78 13.65 7.73
C HIS A 179 4.35 14.16 7.52
N ARG A 180 4.15 15.49 7.46
CA ARG A 180 2.81 16.07 7.24
C ARG A 180 2.28 15.73 5.85
N ALA A 181 3.12 15.76 4.82
CA ALA A 181 2.73 15.38 3.45
C ALA A 181 2.34 13.89 3.36
N ALA A 182 3.08 13.02 4.03
CA ALA A 182 2.83 11.60 4.15
C ALA A 182 1.46 11.32 4.79
N VAL A 183 1.20 11.88 5.97
CA VAL A 183 -0.10 11.73 6.67
C VAL A 183 -1.26 12.27 5.82
N SER A 184 -1.08 13.43 5.20
CA SER A 184 -2.07 14.02 4.28
C SER A 184 -2.37 13.10 3.10
N ALA A 185 -1.33 12.54 2.46
CA ALA A 185 -1.47 11.63 1.33
C ALA A 185 -2.16 10.33 1.74
N LEU A 186 -1.85 9.78 2.91
CA LEU A 186 -2.48 8.57 3.44
C LEU A 186 -3.99 8.76 3.65
N ILE A 187 -4.40 9.84 4.33
CA ILE A 187 -5.81 10.15 4.57
C ILE A 187 -6.56 10.35 3.25
N THR A 188 -5.95 11.10 2.33
CA THR A 188 -6.53 11.35 1.01
C THR A 188 -6.67 10.05 0.22
N ALA A 189 -5.64 9.20 0.21
CA ALA A 189 -5.65 7.93 -0.50
C ALA A 189 -6.71 6.98 0.09
N ALA A 190 -6.75 6.82 1.42
CA ALA A 190 -7.74 5.98 2.09
C ALA A 190 -9.19 6.40 1.79
N ALA A 191 -9.43 7.70 1.61
CA ALA A 191 -10.77 8.23 1.30
C ALA A 191 -11.14 8.18 -0.20
N THR A 192 -10.17 8.04 -1.12
CA THR A 192 -10.40 8.28 -2.56
C THR A 192 -9.90 7.20 -3.51
N VAL A 193 -9.03 6.29 -3.07
CA VAL A 193 -8.41 5.27 -3.93
C VAL A 193 -9.10 3.92 -3.71
N ALA A 194 -9.72 3.41 -4.78
CA ALA A 194 -10.27 2.06 -4.83
C ALA A 194 -9.28 1.06 -5.46
N PRO A 195 -9.27 -0.24 -5.06
CA PRO A 195 -8.45 -1.27 -5.68
C PRO A 195 -8.65 -1.40 -7.20
N GLY A 196 -7.59 -1.69 -7.95
CA GLY A 196 -7.61 -1.76 -9.42
C GLY A 196 -8.21 -3.04 -10.03
N GLY A 197 -8.52 -4.05 -9.21
CA GLY A 197 -9.00 -5.35 -9.67
C GLY A 197 -10.32 -5.26 -10.42
N LYS A 198 -10.38 -5.86 -11.61
CA LYS A 198 -11.59 -5.95 -12.47
C LYS A 198 -12.31 -4.62 -12.74
N GLN A 199 -11.64 -3.48 -12.56
CA GLN A 199 -12.23 -2.14 -12.73
C GLN A 199 -12.76 -1.87 -14.14
N ASN A 200 -12.14 -2.43 -15.18
CA ASN A 200 -12.64 -2.27 -16.55
C ASN A 200 -13.93 -3.04 -16.81
N ALA A 201 -14.23 -4.06 -15.99
CA ALA A 201 -15.47 -4.83 -16.09
C ALA A 201 -16.59 -4.26 -15.19
N PHE A 202 -16.25 -3.79 -13.98
CA PHE A 202 -17.25 -3.38 -12.98
C PHE A 202 -17.28 -1.87 -12.63
N ALA A 203 -16.29 -1.09 -13.07
CA ALA A 203 -16.20 0.36 -12.85
C ALA A 203 -16.39 0.84 -11.39
N SER A 204 -16.01 0.03 -10.39
CA SER A 204 -16.19 0.33 -8.96
C SER A 204 -15.20 1.40 -8.45
N ARG A 205 -15.53 2.68 -8.64
CA ARG A 205 -14.73 3.85 -8.20
C ARG A 205 -15.37 4.58 -7.02
N ALA A 206 -15.48 3.89 -5.88
CA ALA A 206 -16.07 4.45 -4.67
C ALA A 206 -15.15 5.47 -3.97
N ARG A 207 -15.77 6.48 -3.36
CA ARG A 207 -15.15 7.37 -2.36
C ARG A 207 -15.76 7.09 -1.00
N ALA A 208 -15.00 7.30 0.07
CA ALA A 208 -15.52 7.23 1.42
C ALA A 208 -16.59 8.32 1.62
N PHE A 209 -17.79 7.93 2.03
CA PHE A 209 -18.87 8.85 2.36
C PHE A 209 -18.89 9.23 3.85
N TYR A 210 -18.12 8.54 4.67
CA TYR A 210 -17.94 8.83 6.09
C TYR A 210 -16.50 8.54 6.51
N VAL A 211 -15.88 9.45 7.26
CA VAL A 211 -14.57 9.27 7.87
C VAL A 211 -14.57 9.89 9.26
N LEU A 212 -14.22 9.08 10.26
CA LEU A 212 -13.94 9.50 11.63
C LEU A 212 -12.43 9.41 11.85
N ALA A 213 -11.81 10.53 12.23
CA ALA A 213 -10.43 10.56 12.68
C ALA A 213 -10.40 10.82 14.19
N GLU A 214 -9.70 9.97 14.94
CA GLU A 214 -9.45 10.15 16.37
C GLU A 214 -7.95 10.38 16.58
N ARG A 215 -7.60 11.24 17.55
CA ARG A 215 -6.21 11.52 17.91
C ARG A 215 -6.05 11.51 19.42
N GLY A 216 -4.95 10.96 19.90
CA GLY A 216 -4.54 11.06 21.31
C GLY A 216 -3.33 10.20 21.61
N ALA A 217 -2.86 10.27 22.85
CA ALA A 217 -1.70 9.50 23.33
C ALA A 217 -2.08 8.09 23.86
N GLN A 218 -3.37 7.77 23.89
CA GLN A 218 -3.87 6.49 24.38
C GLN A 218 -3.67 5.37 23.34
N GLN A 219 -3.80 4.12 23.78
CA GLN A 219 -3.75 2.98 22.87
C GLN A 219 -4.85 3.13 21.80
N PRO A 220 -4.51 3.00 20.50
CA PRO A 220 -5.50 3.12 19.43
C PRO A 220 -6.55 2.02 19.53
N ARG A 221 -7.80 2.36 19.20
CA ARG A 221 -8.93 1.43 19.18
C ARG A 221 -9.45 1.20 17.78
N SER A 222 -9.87 -0.02 17.48
CA SER A 222 -10.68 -0.33 16.31
C SER A 222 -12.15 -0.32 16.68
N LEU A 223 -13.00 0.11 15.76
CA LEU A 223 -14.47 0.08 15.91
C LEU A 223 -15.09 -1.07 15.10
N ALA A 224 -14.29 -2.00 14.58
CA ALA A 224 -14.77 -3.16 13.82
C ALA A 224 -15.83 -3.97 14.59
N SER A 225 -15.74 -4.02 15.92
CA SER A 225 -16.69 -4.74 16.76
C SER A 225 -18.11 -4.17 16.72
N ALA A 226 -18.31 -2.94 16.22
CA ALA A 226 -19.62 -2.39 15.91
C ALA A 226 -20.40 -3.24 14.90
N PHE A 227 -19.70 -4.06 14.10
CA PHE A 227 -20.27 -4.85 13.01
C PHE A 227 -20.20 -6.36 13.26
N LEU A 228 -19.99 -6.81 14.51
CA LEU A 228 -20.12 -8.24 14.85
C LEU A 228 -21.54 -8.74 14.62
N SER A 229 -22.52 -7.91 14.97
CA SER A 229 -23.89 -8.03 14.50
C SER A 229 -24.00 -7.26 13.18
N PRO A 230 -24.29 -7.91 12.04
CA PRO A 230 -24.41 -7.21 10.76
C PRO A 230 -25.51 -6.15 10.83
N VAL A 231 -25.25 -5.00 10.20
CA VAL A 231 -26.27 -3.97 9.98
C VAL A 231 -27.46 -4.58 9.21
N GLU A 232 -28.67 -4.20 9.60
CA GLU A 232 -29.91 -4.74 9.03
C GLU A 232 -30.03 -4.47 7.52
N ASP A 233 -30.72 -5.38 6.85
CA ASP A 233 -31.05 -5.25 5.42
C ASP A 233 -32.40 -4.56 5.24
N ASN A 234 -32.37 -3.24 5.34
CA ASN A 234 -33.53 -2.35 5.23
C ASN A 234 -33.34 -1.26 4.14
N GLY A 235 -32.30 -1.40 3.32
CA GLY A 235 -31.91 -0.41 2.31
C GLY A 235 -31.17 0.83 2.83
N GLN A 236 -30.86 0.91 4.12
CA GLN A 236 -30.16 2.04 4.77
C GLN A 236 -28.76 1.67 5.28
N HIS A 237 -28.08 0.73 4.62
CA HIS A 237 -26.76 0.24 5.05
C HIS A 237 -25.75 1.37 5.33
N GLY A 238 -25.75 2.46 4.54
CA GLY A 238 -24.87 3.61 4.77
C GLY A 238 -25.13 4.31 6.11
N PRO A 239 -26.29 4.97 6.28
CA PRO A 239 -26.68 5.62 7.54
C PRO A 239 -26.62 4.70 8.76
N ASP A 240 -27.07 3.46 8.63
CA ASP A 240 -27.14 2.53 9.77
C ASP A 240 -25.74 2.06 10.18
N SER A 241 -24.80 1.93 9.24
CA SER A 241 -23.40 1.66 9.55
C SER A 241 -22.73 2.81 10.30
N ILE A 242 -23.05 4.06 9.95
CA ILE A 242 -22.55 5.24 10.65
C ILE A 242 -23.08 5.26 12.09
N THR A 243 -24.38 5.02 12.25
CA THR A 243 -25.04 4.97 13.56
C THR A 243 -24.43 3.89 14.44
N ALA A 244 -24.32 2.65 13.94
CA ALA A 244 -23.72 1.54 14.68
C ALA A 244 -22.28 1.85 15.12
N LEU A 245 -21.48 2.47 14.25
CA LEU A 245 -20.10 2.87 14.57
C LEU A 245 -20.06 3.95 15.67
N GLN A 246 -20.92 4.97 15.59
CA GLN A 246 -20.99 6.05 16.57
C GLN A 246 -21.51 5.60 17.93
N ASP A 247 -22.50 4.71 17.94
CA ASP A 247 -23.05 4.11 19.15
C ASP A 247 -22.00 3.27 19.85
N PHE A 248 -21.31 2.39 19.12
CA PHE A 248 -20.25 1.56 19.69
C PHE A 248 -19.07 2.40 20.22
N ARG A 249 -18.69 3.46 19.50
CA ARG A 249 -17.70 4.44 19.96
C ARG A 249 -18.11 5.06 21.30
N THR A 250 -19.37 5.49 21.42
CA THR A 250 -19.92 6.08 22.64
C THR A 250 -19.99 5.08 23.79
N GLN A 251 -20.32 3.83 23.51
CA GLN A 251 -20.29 2.74 24.49
C GLN A 251 -18.87 2.49 25.02
N LEU A 252 -17.86 2.48 24.15
CA LEU A 252 -16.46 2.40 24.56
C LEU A 252 -16.06 3.62 25.42
N ASP A 253 -16.42 4.83 25.00
CA ASP A 253 -16.14 6.04 25.78
C ASP A 253 -16.82 6.01 27.16
N THR A 254 -18.02 5.43 27.24
CA THR A 254 -18.77 5.28 28.50
C THR A 254 -18.10 4.25 29.42
N ALA A 255 -17.60 3.15 28.87
CA ALA A 255 -17.00 2.07 29.64
C ALA A 255 -15.57 2.37 30.11
N TYR A 256 -14.76 3.01 29.27
CA TYR A 256 -13.33 3.23 29.48
C TYR A 256 -12.97 4.70 29.79
N GLY A 257 -13.93 5.62 29.70
CA GLY A 257 -13.67 7.06 29.67
C GLY A 257 -13.30 7.54 28.26
N ALA A 258 -12.98 8.82 28.11
CA ALA A 258 -12.63 9.39 26.79
C ALA A 258 -11.42 8.65 26.19
N CYS A 259 -11.63 7.84 25.14
CA CYS A 259 -10.56 7.04 24.52
C CYS A 259 -9.75 7.81 23.46
N ALA A 260 -10.13 9.05 23.17
CA ALA A 260 -9.42 9.95 22.26
C ALA A 260 -9.44 11.37 22.84
N ASP A 261 -8.36 12.11 22.63
CA ASP A 261 -8.22 13.47 23.14
C ASP A 261 -8.97 14.47 22.25
N ASP A 262 -9.02 14.20 20.94
CA ASP A 262 -9.74 15.00 19.97
C ASP A 262 -10.22 14.13 18.80
N HIS A 263 -11.21 14.61 18.05
CA HIS A 263 -11.73 13.91 16.87
C HIS A 263 -12.25 14.87 15.80
N ALA A 264 -12.24 14.42 14.56
CA ALA A 264 -12.83 15.10 13.43
C ALA A 264 -13.65 14.14 12.57
N VAL A 265 -14.70 14.66 11.94
CA VAL A 265 -15.64 13.86 11.13
C VAL A 265 -15.85 14.53 9.78
N MET A 266 -15.80 13.73 8.72
CA MET A 266 -16.41 14.02 7.42
C MET A 266 -17.57 13.06 7.23
N ASP A 267 -18.76 13.60 6.96
CA ASP A 267 -19.98 12.85 6.72
C ASP A 267 -20.71 13.47 5.53
N CYS A 268 -20.65 12.79 4.39
CA CYS A 268 -21.27 13.22 3.15
C CYS A 268 -22.80 13.14 3.20
N LEU A 269 -23.37 12.27 4.04
CA LEU A 269 -24.82 12.07 4.12
C LEU A 269 -25.50 13.21 4.89
N SER A 270 -24.83 13.73 5.93
CA SER A 270 -25.30 14.92 6.68
C SER A 270 -24.72 16.25 6.18
N GLY A 271 -23.74 16.22 5.27
CA GLY A 271 -23.06 17.41 4.77
C GLY A 271 -22.10 18.05 5.78
N LYS A 272 -21.58 17.27 6.74
CA LYS A 272 -20.71 17.75 7.82
C LYS A 272 -19.24 17.50 7.51
N GLY A 273 -18.42 18.53 7.71
CA GLY A 273 -16.96 18.44 7.61
C GLY A 273 -16.47 18.24 6.18
N THR A 274 -15.14 18.20 6.01
CA THR A 274 -14.50 18.01 4.71
C THR A 274 -13.25 17.16 4.84
N LEU A 275 -12.82 16.52 3.74
CA LEU A 275 -11.54 15.82 3.68
C LEU A 275 -10.37 16.75 4.06
N GLN A 276 -10.43 18.01 3.65
CA GLN A 276 -9.43 19.01 4.00
C GLN A 276 -9.39 19.30 5.50
N SER A 277 -10.55 19.34 6.18
CA SER A 277 -10.59 19.50 7.64
C SER A 277 -10.01 18.29 8.39
N LEU A 278 -10.16 17.07 7.85
CA LEU A 278 -9.56 15.86 8.41
C LEU A 278 -8.04 15.87 8.25
N VAL A 279 -7.55 16.24 7.08
CA VAL A 279 -6.11 16.41 6.83
C VAL A 279 -5.52 17.47 7.77
N ALA A 280 -6.16 18.64 7.87
CA ALA A 280 -5.74 19.69 8.78
C ALA A 280 -5.82 19.27 10.25
N PHE A 281 -6.75 18.39 10.63
CA PHE A 281 -6.84 17.82 11.97
C PHE A 281 -5.66 16.89 12.28
N ALA A 282 -5.36 15.96 11.38
CA ALA A 282 -4.33 14.94 11.58
C ALA A 282 -2.89 15.46 11.43
N THR A 283 -2.71 16.59 10.74
CA THR A 283 -1.40 17.21 10.47
C THR A 283 -1.11 18.42 11.37
N LYS A 284 -1.82 18.59 12.48
CA LYS A 284 -1.49 19.58 13.53
C LYS A 284 -0.36 19.05 14.40
#